data_AF-Q0PDT6-F1
#
_entry.id   AF-Q0PDT6-F1
#
_cell.length_a   1.000
_cell.length_b   1.000
_cell.length_c   1.000
_cell.angle_alpha   90.00
_cell.angle_beta   90.00
_cell.angle_gamma   90.00
#
_symmetry.space_group_name_H-M   'P 1'
#
loop_
_entity.id
_entity.type
_entity.pdbx_description
1 polymer ?
#
loop_
_entity_poly.entity_id
_entity_poly.type
_entity_poly.pdbx_seq_one_letter_code
_entity_poly.pdbx_strand_id
1 'polypeptide(L)'
;IAKAVYNSIAHMFEGSCFLEDVRERSMPYGGLVKLQSILLPEILGLKEVKVTNVDKGINVIKKMLNGKKLLLVLDDVNQLDQLNNLVGGCDWFGLGSRIIITTRDKHLLTCHQVSETYEAKKLNYHESLDLFFSWNGFTRNRNLDDDYVEHAEFVVDYAG
;
A
#
# COMPACT_ATOMS: atom_id res chain seq x y z
N ILE A 1 -8.45 -0.29 0.58
CA ILE A 1 -8.38 -0.67 2.02
C ILE A 1 -7.16 -0.07 2.71
N ALA A 2 -5.93 -0.42 2.30
CA ALA A 2 -4.71 0.01 2.98
C ALA A 2 -4.60 1.53 3.16
N LYS A 3 -4.97 2.33 2.15
CA LYS A 3 -5.00 3.80 2.24
C LYS A 3 -5.93 4.34 3.33
N ALA A 4 -7.12 3.76 3.46
CA ALA A 4 -8.07 4.15 4.50
C ALA A 4 -7.55 3.82 5.90
N VAL A 5 -6.92 2.65 6.06
CA VAL A 5 -6.24 2.27 7.31
C VAL A 5 -5.12 3.25 7.61
N TYR A 6 -4.23 3.51 6.65
CA TYR A 6 -3.15 4.48 6.82
C TYR A 6 -3.66 5.83 7.33
N ASN A 7 -4.65 6.41 6.65
CA ASN A 7 -5.22 7.70 7.02
C ASN A 7 -5.84 7.69 8.43
N SER A 8 -6.38 6.56 8.89
CA SER A 8 -7.02 6.47 10.20
C SER A 8 -6.03 6.27 11.35
N ILE A 9 -4.87 5.63 11.12
CA ILE A 9 -3.93 5.29 12.20
C ILE A 9 -2.57 5.99 12.14
N ALA A 10 -2.22 6.68 11.06
CA ALA A 10 -0.90 7.31 10.88
C ALA A 10 -0.51 8.25 12.03
N HIS A 11 -1.47 9.02 12.55
CA HIS A 11 -1.26 9.95 13.66
C HIS A 11 -0.82 9.30 14.98
N MET A 12 -0.91 7.97 15.11
CA MET A 12 -0.50 7.23 16.32
C MET A 12 0.99 6.81 16.31
N PHE A 13 1.74 7.20 15.28
CA PHE A 13 3.15 6.83 15.06
C PHE A 13 4.05 8.06 15.02
N GLU A 14 5.34 7.87 15.30
CA GLU A 14 6.33 8.97 15.27
C GLU A 14 6.66 9.43 13.85
N GLY A 15 6.41 8.56 12.87
CA GLY A 15 6.56 8.83 11.46
C GLY A 15 5.76 7.81 10.65
N SER A 16 5.30 8.23 9.48
CA SER A 16 4.49 7.38 8.62
C SER A 16 4.77 7.65 7.15
N CYS A 17 4.75 6.61 6.33
CA CYS A 17 4.90 6.74 4.89
C CYS A 17 3.98 5.76 4.15
N PHE A 18 3.36 6.23 3.07
CA PHE A 18 2.59 5.41 2.16
C PHE A 18 3.28 5.44 0.79
N LEU A 19 3.83 4.30 0.37
CA LEU A 19 4.40 4.13 -0.96
C LEU A 19 3.37 3.47 -1.88
N GLU A 20 2.73 4.31 -2.70
CA GLU A 20 1.79 3.89 -3.75
C GLU A 20 2.53 3.24 -4.92
N ASP A 21 1.91 2.24 -5.55
CA ASP A 21 2.30 1.60 -6.81
C ASP A 21 3.77 1.12 -6.87
N VAL A 22 4.21 0.38 -5.84
CA VAL A 22 5.62 -0.06 -5.71
C VAL A 22 6.07 -0.86 -6.92
N ARG A 23 5.23 -1.77 -7.43
CA ARG A 23 5.50 -2.52 -8.66
C ARG A 23 5.86 -1.60 -9.81
N GLU A 24 4.97 -0.68 -10.17
CA GLU A 24 5.16 0.19 -11.34
C GLU A 24 6.37 1.12 -11.15
N ARG A 25 6.49 1.72 -9.96
CA ARG A 25 7.51 2.73 -9.69
C ARG A 25 8.91 2.17 -9.54
N SER A 26 9.03 0.87 -9.26
CA SER A 26 10.32 0.17 -9.21
C SER A 26 10.85 -0.24 -10.58
N MET A 27 10.00 -0.35 -11.62
CA MET A 27 10.38 -0.82 -12.96
C MET A 27 11.42 0.05 -13.69
N PRO A 28 11.33 1.40 -13.69
CA PRO A 28 12.30 2.23 -14.41
C PRO A 28 13.71 2.08 -13.84
N TYR A 29 14.73 2.37 -14.65
CA TYR A 29 16.11 2.41 -14.17
C TYR A 29 16.24 3.36 -12.97
N GLY A 30 16.77 2.85 -11.86
CA GLY A 30 16.85 3.57 -10.59
C GLY A 30 15.52 3.76 -9.85
N GLY A 31 14.45 3.05 -10.22
CA GLY A 31 13.13 3.13 -9.60
C GLY A 31 13.17 2.85 -8.10
N LEU A 32 13.89 1.80 -7.68
CA LEU A 32 14.11 1.50 -6.25
C LEU A 32 14.84 2.64 -5.53
N VAL A 33 15.86 3.26 -6.15
CA VAL A 33 16.57 4.40 -5.56
C VAL A 33 15.61 5.58 -5.36
N LYS A 34 14.71 5.82 -6.32
CA LYS A 34 13.67 6.85 -6.18
C LYS A 34 12.71 6.55 -5.04
N LEU A 35 12.23 5.30 -4.92
CA LEU A 35 11.36 4.88 -3.81
C LEU A 35 12.05 5.06 -2.45
N GLN A 36 13.32 4.66 -2.33
CA GLN A 36 14.13 4.89 -1.12
C GLN A 36 14.26 6.39 -0.80
N SER A 37 14.43 7.23 -1.83
CA SER A 37 14.56 8.68 -1.69
C SER A 37 13.27 9.37 -1.27
N ILE A 38 12.11 8.74 -1.51
CA ILE A 38 10.79 9.21 -1.08
C ILE A 38 10.47 8.77 0.34
N LEU A 39 10.84 7.54 0.68
CA LEU A 39 10.63 6.98 2.02
C LEU A 39 11.35 7.80 3.11
N LEU A 40 12.56 8.30 2.80
CA LEU A 40 13.39 8.99 3.78
C LEU A 40 12.80 10.33 4.27
N PRO A 41 12.41 11.29 3.41
CA PRO A 41 11.80 12.55 3.86
C PRO A 41 10.49 12.36 4.62
N GLU A 42 9.60 11.48 4.15
CA GLU A 42 8.28 11.22 4.75
C GLU A 42 8.40 10.70 6.20
N ILE A 43 9.43 9.89 6.47
CA ILE A 43 9.68 9.33 7.80
C ILE A 43 10.49 10.28 8.71
N LEU A 44 11.31 11.16 8.12
CA LEU A 44 12.29 11.95 8.86
C LEU A 44 11.89 13.41 9.05
N GLY A 45 10.97 13.95 8.25
CA GLY A 45 10.74 15.41 8.18
C GLY A 45 11.99 16.19 7.77
N LEU A 46 13.01 15.52 7.22
CA LEU A 46 14.30 16.11 6.84
C LEU A 46 14.33 16.42 5.34
N LYS A 47 15.11 17.46 4.97
CA LYS A 47 15.41 17.78 3.57
C LYS A 47 16.23 16.66 2.91
N GLU A 48 15.88 16.41 1.65
CA GLU A 48 16.46 15.47 0.67
C GLU A 48 17.74 14.75 1.13
N VAL A 49 17.56 13.49 1.53
CA VAL A 49 18.69 12.58 1.73
C VAL A 49 19.10 12.03 0.36
N LYS A 50 20.31 12.38 -0.10
CA LYS A 50 20.80 11.96 -1.40
C LYS A 50 21.16 10.47 -1.41
N VAL A 51 20.26 9.65 -1.94
CA VAL A 51 20.53 8.23 -2.23
C VAL A 51 21.12 8.12 -3.63
N THR A 52 22.33 7.54 -3.74
CA THR A 52 23.06 7.41 -5.02
C THR A 52 23.00 6.01 -5.61
N ASN A 53 22.69 5.00 -4.80
CA ASN A 53 22.46 3.62 -5.20
C ASN A 53 21.63 2.89 -4.12
N VAL A 54 21.17 1.68 -4.46
CA VAL A 54 20.25 0.90 -3.62
C VAL A 54 20.89 0.52 -2.27
N ASP A 55 22.14 0.05 -2.26
CA ASP A 55 22.81 -0.41 -1.04
C ASP A 55 23.05 0.71 -0.03
N LYS A 56 23.42 1.90 -0.52
CA LYS A 56 23.52 3.09 0.33
C LYS A 56 22.14 3.49 0.86
N GLY A 57 21.11 3.39 0.03
CA GLY A 57 19.73 3.62 0.44
C GLY A 57 19.32 2.69 1.59
N ILE A 58 19.59 1.38 1.46
CA ILE A 58 19.33 0.38 2.50
C ILE A 58 19.98 0.77 3.83
N ASN A 59 21.28 1.08 3.81
CA ASN A 59 22.01 1.41 5.03
C ASN A 59 21.46 2.66 5.72
N VAL A 60 21.10 3.66 4.93
CA VAL A 60 20.51 4.89 5.45
C VAL A 60 19.11 4.62 6.01
N ILE A 61 18.26 3.90 5.27
CA ILE A 61 16.91 3.53 5.71
C ILE A 61 16.98 2.74 7.02
N LYS A 62 17.76 1.65 7.07
CA LYS A 62 17.92 0.83 8.27
C LYS A 62 18.32 1.66 9.49
N LYS A 63 19.31 2.54 9.34
CA LYS A 63 19.77 3.42 10.43
C LYS A 63 18.67 4.36 10.92
N MET A 64 17.82 4.82 10.01
CA MET A 64 16.78 5.83 10.29
C MET A 64 15.50 5.24 10.88
N LEU A 65 15.16 4.01 10.49
CA LEU A 65 14.01 3.27 11.03
C LEU A 65 14.28 2.72 12.44
N ASN A 66 15.56 2.46 12.75
CA ASN A 66 15.96 1.82 14.00
C ASN A 66 15.50 2.63 15.22
N GLY A 67 14.80 1.94 16.13
CA GLY A 67 14.40 2.47 17.42
C GLY A 67 13.16 3.39 17.41
N LYS A 68 12.58 3.66 16.24
CA LYS A 68 11.38 4.49 16.10
C LYS A 68 10.13 3.65 15.90
N LYS A 69 9.00 4.09 16.44
CA LYS A 69 7.68 3.52 16.22
C LYS A 69 7.06 4.11 14.95
N LEU A 70 7.13 3.37 13.85
CA LEU A 70 6.76 3.85 12.51
C LEU A 70 5.58 3.08 11.90
N LEU A 71 4.82 3.76 11.04
CA LEU A 71 3.82 3.14 10.17
C LEU A 71 4.25 3.23 8.71
N LEU A 72 4.52 2.08 8.09
CA LEU A 72 4.92 2.05 6.69
C LEU A 72 3.96 1.18 5.87
N VAL A 73 3.47 1.71 4.76
CA VAL A 73 2.59 0.98 3.84
C VAL A 73 3.23 0.90 2.47
N LEU A 74 3.38 -0.32 1.95
CA LEU A 74 3.86 -0.59 0.60
C LEU A 74 2.69 -1.17 -0.21
N ASP A 75 2.26 -0.41 -1.20
CA ASP A 75 1.11 -0.77 -2.03
C ASP A 75 1.54 -1.41 -3.36
N ASP A 76 0.84 -2.46 -3.78
CA ASP A 76 1.06 -3.20 -5.03
C ASP A 76 2.49 -3.75 -5.17
N VAL A 77 2.98 -4.48 -4.17
CA VAL A 77 4.28 -5.17 -4.21
C VAL A 77 4.18 -6.47 -4.99
N ASN A 78 5.15 -6.75 -5.87
CA ASN A 78 5.17 -7.98 -6.67
C ASN A 78 6.54 -8.67 -6.77
N GLN A 79 7.59 -8.14 -6.14
CA GLN A 79 8.91 -8.77 -6.11
C GLN A 79 9.52 -8.74 -4.72
N LEU A 80 10.21 -9.82 -4.33
CA LEU A 80 10.87 -9.91 -3.03
C LEU A 80 11.98 -8.84 -2.87
N ASP A 81 12.66 -8.49 -3.97
CA ASP A 81 13.68 -7.45 -3.96
C ASP A 81 13.12 -6.07 -3.58
N GLN A 82 11.86 -5.76 -3.91
CA GLN A 82 11.23 -4.52 -3.45
C GLN A 82 11.16 -4.47 -1.93
N LEU A 83 10.78 -5.58 -1.29
CA LEU A 83 10.71 -5.67 0.17
C LEU A 83 12.10 -5.61 0.82
N ASN A 84 13.04 -6.41 0.31
CA ASN A 84 14.40 -6.46 0.84
C ASN A 84 15.10 -5.08 0.80
N ASN A 85 14.82 -4.28 -0.24
CA ASN A 85 15.47 -2.99 -0.45
C ASN A 85 14.75 -1.80 0.23
N LEU A 86 13.47 -1.94 0.56
CA LEU A 86 12.65 -0.86 1.15
C LEU A 86 12.37 -1.04 2.65
N VAL A 87 12.15 -2.28 3.09
CA VAL A 87 11.74 -2.57 4.48
C VAL A 87 12.63 -3.57 5.19
N GLY A 88 13.39 -4.40 4.46
CA GLY A 88 14.35 -5.32 5.07
C GLY A 88 13.68 -6.26 6.09
N GLY A 89 14.32 -6.46 7.25
CA GLY A 89 13.80 -7.34 8.31
C GLY A 89 13.14 -6.56 9.45
N CYS A 90 12.46 -7.27 10.36
CA CYS A 90 11.88 -6.67 11.56
C CYS A 90 12.93 -5.98 12.45
N ASP A 91 14.20 -6.37 12.36
CA ASP A 91 15.32 -5.75 13.07
C ASP A 91 15.62 -4.30 12.63
N TRP A 92 15.01 -3.83 11.54
CA TRP A 92 15.15 -2.45 11.09
C TRP A 92 14.27 -1.48 11.88
N PHE A 93 13.24 -1.95 12.59
CA PHE A 93 12.20 -1.11 13.16
C PHE A 93 12.20 -1.11 14.67
N GLY A 94 11.74 0.00 15.27
CA GLY A 94 11.48 0.07 16.70
C GLY A 94 10.22 -0.68 17.12
N LEU A 95 10.15 -1.02 18.40
CA LEU A 95 9.00 -1.71 18.99
C LEU A 95 7.70 -0.90 18.79
N GLY A 96 6.62 -1.60 18.43
CA GLY A 96 5.31 -0.99 18.17
C GLY A 96 5.14 -0.45 16.75
N SER A 97 6.16 -0.54 15.90
CA SER A 97 6.04 -0.24 14.46
C SER A 97 5.08 -1.20 13.76
N ARG A 98 4.48 -0.73 12.66
CA ARG A 98 3.62 -1.54 11.79
C ARG A 98 4.01 -1.34 10.33
N ILE A 99 4.24 -2.45 9.65
CA ILE A 99 4.51 -2.49 8.21
C ILE A 99 3.33 -3.22 7.57
N ILE A 100 2.68 -2.57 6.61
CA ILE A 100 1.54 -3.12 5.87
C ILE A 100 1.97 -3.28 4.41
N ILE A 101 1.84 -4.48 3.88
CA ILE A 101 2.17 -4.80 2.49
C ILE A 101 0.87 -5.19 1.80
N THR A 102 0.55 -4.57 0.67
CA THR A 102 -0.49 -5.07 -0.23
C THR A 102 0.18 -5.76 -1.41
N THR A 103 -0.35 -6.92 -1.77
CA THR A 103 0.15 -7.72 -2.88
C THR A 103 -0.96 -8.64 -3.39
N ARG A 104 -0.85 -9.03 -4.66
CA ARG A 104 -1.67 -10.09 -5.27
C ARG A 104 -1.02 -11.47 -5.12
N ASP A 105 0.22 -11.52 -4.64
CA ASP A 105 1.00 -12.75 -4.51
C ASP A 105 1.22 -13.13 -3.04
N LYS A 106 0.49 -14.14 -2.59
CA LYS A 106 0.63 -14.68 -1.21
C LYS A 106 1.99 -15.35 -0.97
N HIS A 107 2.64 -15.88 -2.02
CA HIS A 107 3.95 -16.51 -1.87
C HIS A 107 5.01 -15.48 -1.47
N LEU A 108 4.91 -14.26 -1.99
CA LEU A 108 5.81 -13.16 -1.64
C LEU A 108 5.79 -12.84 -0.13
N LEU A 109 4.60 -12.86 0.50
CA LEU A 109 4.45 -12.69 1.95
C LEU A 109 5.10 -13.83 2.74
N THR A 110 4.99 -15.06 2.23
CA THR A 110 5.58 -16.26 2.85
C THR A 110 7.10 -16.21 2.76
N CYS A 111 7.65 -15.89 1.59
CA CYS A 111 9.09 -15.76 1.37
C CYS A 111 9.72 -14.65 2.23
N HIS A 112 8.97 -13.56 2.47
CA HIS A 112 9.42 -12.47 3.32
C HIS A 112 9.11 -12.69 4.82
N GLN A 113 8.54 -13.83 5.20
CA GLN A 113 8.26 -14.21 6.59
C GLN A 113 7.33 -13.21 7.31
N VAL A 114 6.33 -12.70 6.60
CA VAL A 114 5.33 -11.81 7.16
C VAL A 114 4.54 -12.53 8.26
N SER A 115 4.37 -11.86 9.40
CA SER A 115 3.80 -12.46 10.62
C SER A 115 2.29 -12.72 10.53
N GLU A 116 1.55 -11.83 9.86
CA GLU A 116 0.09 -11.86 9.79
C GLU A 116 -0.36 -11.51 8.38
N THR A 117 -1.34 -12.24 7.86
CA THR A 117 -1.89 -12.02 6.51
C THR A 117 -3.40 -11.82 6.56
N TYR A 118 -3.91 -10.84 5.81
CA TYR A 118 -5.34 -10.61 5.64
C TYR A 118 -5.70 -10.70 4.17
N GLU A 119 -6.67 -11.55 3.84
CA GLU A 119 -7.22 -11.66 2.49
C GLU A 119 -8.40 -10.69 2.34
N ALA A 120 -8.28 -9.75 1.42
CA ALA A 120 -9.36 -8.82 1.12
C ALA A 120 -10.55 -9.58 0.51
N LYS A 121 -11.70 -9.51 1.18
CA LYS A 121 -12.92 -10.17 0.71
C LYS A 121 -13.44 -9.49 -0.56
N LYS A 122 -13.93 -10.31 -1.49
CA LYS A 122 -14.76 -9.83 -2.60
C LYS A 122 -16.05 -9.22 -2.03
N LEU A 123 -16.51 -8.17 -2.69
CA LEU A 123 -17.84 -7.64 -2.46
C LEU A 123 -18.86 -8.66 -2.96
N ASN A 124 -19.96 -8.82 -2.22
CA ASN A 124 -21.09 -9.57 -2.74
C ASN A 124 -21.82 -8.76 -3.82
N TYR A 125 -22.69 -9.41 -4.59
CA TYR A 125 -23.41 -8.79 -5.69
C TYR A 125 -24.10 -7.46 -5.32
N HIS A 126 -24.79 -7.42 -4.17
CA HIS A 126 -25.48 -6.21 -3.73
C HIS A 126 -24.51 -5.11 -3.31
N GLU A 127 -23.43 -5.46 -2.61
CA GLU A 127 -22.37 -4.51 -2.26
C GLU A 127 -21.67 -3.94 -3.50
N SER A 128 -21.44 -4.78 -4.52
CA SER A 128 -20.86 -4.37 -5.80
C SER A 128 -21.78 -3.39 -6.55
N LEU A 129 -23.09 -3.65 -6.57
CA LEU A 129 -24.09 -2.72 -7.11
C LEU A 129 -24.13 -1.40 -6.35
N ASP A 130 -24.17 -1.46 -5.01
CA ASP A 130 -24.17 -0.25 -4.18
C ASP A 130 -22.91 0.59 -4.41
N LEU A 131 -21.74 -0.06 -4.50
CA LEU A 131 -20.50 0.60 -4.85
C LEU A 131 -20.59 1.25 -6.23
N PHE A 132 -21.06 0.52 -7.25
CA PHE A 132 -21.20 1.04 -8.61
C PHE A 132 -22.12 2.27 -8.66
N PHE A 133 -23.29 2.22 -8.02
CA PHE A 133 -24.20 3.37 -7.98
C PHE A 133 -23.56 4.56 -7.25
N SER A 134 -22.93 4.32 -6.09
CA SER A 134 -22.30 5.38 -5.31
C SER A 134 -21.16 6.09 -6.05
N TRP A 135 -20.34 5.34 -6.80
CA TRP A 135 -19.23 5.89 -7.60
C TRP A 135 -19.74 6.81 -8.71
N ASN A 136 -20.87 6.46 -9.31
CA ASN A 136 -21.49 7.21 -10.39
C ASN A 136 -22.39 8.36 -9.90
N GLY A 137 -22.37 8.68 -8.60
CA GLY A 137 -23.15 9.78 -8.02
C GLY A 137 -24.66 9.50 -7.91
N PHE A 138 -25.04 8.22 -8.01
CA PHE A 138 -26.40 7.75 -7.87
C PHE A 138 -26.63 7.20 -6.47
N THR A 139 -27.78 7.55 -5.89
CA THR A 139 -28.29 6.91 -4.67
C THR A 139 -29.47 6.05 -5.09
N ARG A 140 -29.62 4.85 -4.53
CA ARG A 140 -30.79 3.97 -4.72
C ARG A 140 -32.14 4.67 -4.47
N ASN A 141 -32.13 5.82 -3.79
CA ASN A 141 -33.30 6.68 -3.53
C ASN A 141 -33.64 7.65 -4.67
N ARG A 142 -32.83 7.74 -5.74
CA ARG A 142 -33.24 8.42 -6.98
C ARG A 142 -33.96 7.39 -7.84
N ASN A 143 -35.06 7.79 -8.48
CA ASN A 143 -35.74 7.01 -9.50
C ASN A 143 -34.77 6.82 -10.68
N LEU A 144 -33.92 5.81 -10.59
CA LEU A 144 -33.06 5.37 -11.68
C LEU A 144 -33.96 4.71 -12.71
N ASP A 145 -33.68 4.97 -13.98
CA ASP A 145 -34.37 4.31 -15.09
C ASP A 145 -34.11 2.80 -15.02
N ASP A 146 -35.12 1.97 -15.29
CA ASP A 146 -35.02 0.52 -15.22
C ASP A 146 -33.94 0.00 -16.19
N ASP A 147 -33.79 0.64 -17.35
CA ASP A 147 -32.73 0.37 -18.32
C ASP A 147 -31.33 0.57 -17.71
N TYR A 148 -31.14 1.59 -16.89
CA TYR A 148 -29.85 1.85 -16.24
C TYR A 148 -29.52 0.83 -15.16
N VAL A 149 -30.52 0.35 -14.43
CA VAL A 149 -30.35 -0.71 -13.43
C VAL A 149 -29.91 -2.00 -14.13
N GLU A 150 -30.57 -2.39 -15.21
CA GLU A 150 -30.20 -3.59 -15.99
C GLU A 150 -28.76 -3.53 -16.51
N HIS A 151 -28.33 -2.38 -17.04
CA HIS A 151 -26.95 -2.19 -17.48
C HIS A 151 -25.94 -2.24 -16.32
N ALA A 152 -26.29 -1.70 -15.15
CA ALA A 152 -25.44 -1.76 -13.96
C ALA A 152 -25.27 -3.20 -13.46
N GLU A 153 -26.35 -4.00 -13.47
CA GLU A 153 -26.31 -5.42 -13.13
C GLU A 153 -25.40 -6.20 -14.06
N PHE A 154 -25.49 -5.96 -15.37
CA PHE A 154 -24.62 -6.59 -16.36
C PHE A 154 -23.13 -6.26 -16.13
N VAL A 155 -22.80 -4.99 -15.87
CA VAL A 155 -21.42 -4.57 -15.61
C VAL A 155 -20.88 -5.18 -14.32
N VAL A 156 -21.70 -5.25 -13.25
CA VAL A 156 -21.31 -5.86 -11.98
C VAL A 156 -21.07 -7.36 -12.14
N ASP A 157 -21.92 -8.07 -12.88
CA ASP A 157 -21.78 -9.50 -13.11
C ASP A 157 -20.53 -9.81 -13.98
N TYR A 158 -20.26 -8.99 -15.00
CA TYR A 158 -19.06 -9.11 -15.82
C TYR A 158 -17.75 -8.88 -15.04
N ALA A 159 -17.76 -8.02 -14.03
CA ALA A 159 -16.56 -7.63 -13.27
C ALA A 159 -16.23 -8.55 -12.07
N GLY A 160 -17.09 -9.53 -11.74
CA GLY A 160 -17.03 -10.39 -10.53
C GLY A 160 -16.06 -11.57 -10.56
#